data_AF-A0A6N2N7G2-F1
#
_entry.id   AF-A0A6N2N7G2-F1
#
_cell.length_a   1.000
_cell.length_b   1.000
_cell.length_c   1.000
_cell.angle_alpha   90.00
_cell.angle_beta   90.00
_cell.angle_gamma   90.00
#
_symmetry.space_group_name_H-M   'P 1'
#
loop_
_entity.id
_entity.type
_entity.pdbx_description
1 polymer ?
#
loop_
_entity_poly.entity_id
_entity_poly.type
_entity_poly.pdbx_seq_one_letter_code
_entity_poly.pdbx_strand_id
1 'polypeptide(L)'
;MIGLLMINLGLKHQELWEHMTKKPEDSSSIHLLLVCWHLDLPAVSSIVGTMFTHHQKCVLVDTQANGNNRKITAFIGGIDLCDGRYDTPEHRLFHDLDTVFEDDFHNPTFSAALA
;
A
#
# COMPACT_ATOMS: atom_id res chain seq x y z
N MET A 1 -13.78 12.35 4.62
CA MET A 1 -13.20 11.63 3.47
C MET A 1 -12.78 10.27 4.02
N ILE A 2 -13.49 9.20 3.67
CA ILE A 2 -13.14 7.84 4.12
C ILE A 2 -12.31 7.22 3.00
N GLY A 3 -10.99 7.26 3.13
CA GLY A 3 -10.09 6.50 2.27
C GLY A 3 -9.89 5.12 2.89
N LEU A 4 -10.49 4.09 2.30
CA LEU A 4 -10.18 2.71 2.67
C LEU A 4 -8.93 2.29 1.87
N LEU A 5 -7.76 2.46 2.44
CA LEU A 5 -6.52 1.93 1.88
C LEU A 5 -6.40 0.45 2.29
N MET A 6 -6.70 -0.45 1.36
CA MET A 6 -6.50 -1.89 1.55
C MET A 6 -5.03 -2.20 1.25
N ILE A 7 -4.20 -2.25 2.30
CA ILE A 7 -2.78 -2.57 2.16
C ILE A 7 -2.63 -4.09 2.17
N ASN A 8 -2.05 -4.63 1.10
CA ASN A 8 -1.60 -6.02 1.09
C ASN A 8 -0.39 -6.13 2.03
N LEU A 9 -0.55 -6.86 3.14
CA LEU A 9 0.55 -7.20 4.03
C LEU A 9 0.97 -8.66 3.82
N GLY A 10 1.83 -8.88 2.84
CA GLY A 10 2.67 -10.07 2.76
C GLY A 10 3.89 -9.95 3.69
N LEU A 11 4.00 -10.87 4.64
CA LEU A 11 5.20 -11.29 5.39
C LEU A 11 6.31 -10.22 5.66
N LYS A 12 6.03 -9.24 6.53
CA LYS A 12 7.00 -8.72 7.53
C LYS A 12 6.25 -8.32 8.80
N HIS A 13 5.93 -9.31 9.63
CA HIS A 13 4.93 -9.22 10.70
C HIS A 13 5.33 -8.39 11.94
N GLN A 14 6.53 -7.80 12.01
CA GLN A 14 6.96 -7.07 13.23
C GLN A 14 7.32 -5.61 12.98
N GLU A 15 8.09 -5.31 11.93
CA GLU A 15 8.49 -3.92 11.60
C GLU A 15 7.35 -3.11 10.96
N LEU A 16 6.53 -3.74 10.08
CA LEU A 16 5.38 -3.07 9.46
C LEU A 16 4.25 -2.81 10.46
N TRP A 17 4.08 -3.68 11.45
CA TRP A 17 3.11 -3.49 12.54
C TRP A 17 3.42 -2.20 13.31
N GLU A 18 4.68 -1.97 13.70
CA GLU A 18 5.09 -0.75 14.41
C GLU A 18 5.04 0.50 13.52
N HIS A 19 5.36 0.39 12.23
CA HIS A 19 5.30 1.54 11.30
C HIS A 19 3.85 1.95 10.97
N MET A 20 2.94 1.00 10.82
CA MET A 20 1.52 1.25 10.52
C MET A 20 0.68 1.60 11.75
N THR A 21 1.12 1.17 12.94
CA THR A 21 0.48 1.52 14.22
C THR A 21 1.17 2.66 14.96
N LYS A 22 2.27 3.22 14.41
CA LYS A 22 2.72 4.56 14.77
C LYS A 22 1.55 5.49 14.49
N LYS A 23 0.75 5.73 15.52
CA LYS A 23 -0.31 6.72 15.54
C LYS A 23 0.31 8.00 14.99
N PRO A 24 -0.30 8.64 13.98
CA PRO A 24 -0.01 10.04 13.75
C PRO A 24 -0.17 10.71 15.12
N GLU A 25 0.93 11.24 15.66
CA GLU A 25 0.80 12.18 16.75
C GLU A 25 -0.09 13.31 16.21
N ASP A 26 -1.10 13.64 17.00
CA ASP A 26 -2.04 14.74 16.79
C ASP A 26 -3.28 14.44 15.90
N SER A 27 -4.43 14.87 16.44
CA SER A 27 -5.79 15.17 15.91
C SER A 27 -6.21 14.91 14.44
N SER A 28 -5.58 14.02 13.69
CA SER A 28 -5.88 13.79 12.27
C SER A 28 -7.23 13.07 12.09
N SER A 29 -8.08 13.57 11.17
CA SER A 29 -9.40 12.99 10.83
C SER A 29 -9.32 11.71 10.00
N ILE A 30 -8.18 11.01 10.03
CA ILE A 30 -7.87 9.85 9.20
C ILE A 30 -8.14 8.58 10.03
N HIS A 31 -8.97 7.68 9.49
CA HIS A 31 -9.28 6.41 10.12
C HIS A 31 -8.62 5.27 9.33
N LEU A 32 -7.70 4.55 9.97
CA LEU A 32 -7.05 3.36 9.42
C LEU A 32 -7.68 2.10 10.01
N LEU A 33 -8.11 1.17 9.16
CA LEU A 33 -8.65 -0.14 9.55
C LEU A 33 -7.78 -1.26 8.97
N LEU A 34 -7.22 -2.08 9.85
CA LEU A 34 -6.51 -3.31 9.46
C LEU A 34 -7.55 -4.40 9.16
N VAL A 35 -7.49 -4.98 7.96
CA VAL A 35 -8.37 -6.08 7.55
C VAL A 35 -7.53 -7.34 7.35
N CYS A 36 -7.89 -8.42 8.04
CA CYS A 36 -7.24 -9.72 7.90
C CYS A 36 -8.03 -10.61 6.94
N TRP A 37 -7.33 -11.47 6.20
CA TRP A 37 -7.98 -12.51 5.41
C TRP A 37 -8.32 -13.70 6.30
N HIS A 38 -9.46 -14.35 6.10
CA HIS A 38 -9.86 -15.54 6.86
C HIS A 38 -10.07 -16.73 5.94
N LEU A 39 -9.43 -17.85 6.30
CA LEU A 39 -9.57 -19.13 5.60
C LEU A 39 -10.52 -20.05 6.39
N ASP A 40 -11.66 -20.37 5.82
CA ASP A 40 -12.62 -21.34 6.39
C ASP A 40 -12.17 -22.82 6.20
N LEU A 41 -10.87 -23.09 6.28
CA LEU A 41 -10.28 -24.44 6.19
C LEU A 41 -9.27 -24.66 7.33
N PRO A 42 -9.70 -25.20 8.49
CA PRO A 42 -8.88 -25.27 9.69
C PRO A 42 -7.63 -26.15 9.55
N ALA A 43 -7.66 -27.19 8.70
CA ALA A 43 -6.54 -28.11 8.52
C ALA A 43 -5.34 -27.50 7.79
N VAL A 44 -5.55 -26.47 6.96
CA VAL A 44 -4.49 -25.80 6.20
C VAL A 44 -4.10 -24.45 6.80
N SER A 45 -4.96 -23.87 7.64
CA SER A 45 -4.72 -22.56 8.28
C SER A 45 -3.40 -22.49 9.06
N SER A 46 -2.95 -23.57 9.70
CA SER A 46 -1.64 -23.59 10.40
C SER A 46 -0.43 -23.54 9.45
N ILE A 47 -0.61 -23.92 8.18
CA ILE A 47 0.44 -23.98 7.16
C ILE A 47 0.42 -22.70 6.31
N VAL A 48 -0.76 -22.18 5.98
CA VAL A 48 -0.93 -21.08 5.01
C VAL A 48 -1.66 -19.85 5.56
N GLY A 49 -1.95 -19.80 6.87
CA GLY A 49 -2.86 -18.84 7.49
C GLY A 49 -2.53 -17.35 7.27
N THR A 50 -1.30 -17.03 6.90
CA THR A 50 -0.83 -15.67 6.58
C THR A 50 -0.39 -15.48 5.13
N MET A 51 -0.55 -16.50 4.28
CA MET A 51 -0.11 -16.45 2.88
C MET A 51 -1.12 -15.77 1.95
N PHE A 52 -2.38 -15.67 2.39
CA PHE A 52 -3.44 -15.00 1.65
C PHE A 52 -3.60 -13.56 2.09
N THR A 53 -3.90 -12.70 1.12
CA THR A 53 -3.83 -11.26 1.30
C THR A 53 -5.04 -10.59 0.67
N HIS A 54 -5.45 -9.45 1.25
CA HIS A 54 -6.35 -8.52 0.58
C HIS A 54 -5.55 -7.74 -0.47
N HIS A 55 -5.46 -8.27 -1.69
CA HIS A 55 -4.61 -7.70 -2.76
C HIS A 55 -5.31 -6.63 -3.62
N GLN A 56 -6.50 -6.19 -3.21
CA GLN A 56 -7.28 -5.16 -3.91
C GLN A 56 -6.63 -3.79 -3.66
N LYS A 57 -6.24 -3.07 -4.72
CA LYS A 57 -5.85 -1.66 -4.63
C LYS A 57 -6.99 -0.79 -5.16
N CYS A 58 -7.50 0.09 -4.31
CA CYS A 58 -8.59 0.99 -4.68
C CYS A 58 -8.45 2.34 -3.98
N VAL A 59 -8.76 3.42 -4.69
CA VAL A 59 -8.93 4.76 -4.14
C VAL A 59 -10.31 5.28 -4.53
N LEU A 60 -11.15 5.57 -3.54
CA LEU A 60 -12.48 6.14 -3.73
C LEU A 60 -12.46 7.60 -3.28
N VAL A 61 -12.80 8.51 -4.18
CA VAL A 61 -12.79 9.95 -3.91
C VAL A 61 -14.08 10.61 -4.37
N ASP A 62 -14.52 11.58 -3.59
CA ASP A 62 -15.64 12.43 -3.96
C ASP A 62 -15.16 13.59 -4.83
N THR A 63 -15.62 13.65 -6.07
CA THR A 63 -15.13 14.56 -7.12
C THR A 63 -16.25 15.45 -7.65
N GLN A 64 -15.87 16.55 -8.29
CA GLN A 64 -16.82 17.49 -8.86
C GLN A 64 -17.61 16.86 -10.02
N ALA A 65 -18.93 17.04 -10.00
CA ALA A 65 -19.82 16.72 -11.12
C ALA A 65 -20.36 18.02 -11.75
N ASN A 66 -21.32 17.92 -12.67
CA ASN A 66 -21.90 19.12 -13.29
C ASN A 66 -22.68 19.97 -12.27
N GLY A 67 -22.58 21.29 -12.37
CA GLY A 67 -23.25 22.24 -11.47
C GLY A 67 -22.72 22.14 -10.03
N ASN A 68 -23.63 22.12 -9.05
CA ASN A 68 -23.29 21.98 -7.63
C ASN A 68 -23.35 20.53 -7.12
N ASN A 69 -23.27 19.56 -8.03
CA ASN A 69 -23.35 18.14 -7.68
C ASN A 69 -21.95 17.53 -7.47
N ARG A 70 -21.92 16.41 -6.73
CA ARG A 70 -20.71 15.61 -6.49
C ARG A 70 -20.91 14.20 -7.05
N LYS A 71 -19.83 13.52 -7.40
CA LYS A 71 -19.83 12.12 -7.85
C LYS A 71 -18.68 11.35 -7.21
N ILE A 72 -18.89 10.05 -6.99
CA ILE A 72 -17.83 9.14 -6.58
C ILE A 72 -16.99 8.76 -7.80
N THR A 73 -15.68 8.95 -7.71
CA THR A 73 -14.70 8.45 -8.68
C THR A 73 -13.88 7.36 -8.01
N ALA A 74 -13.70 6.24 -8.71
CA ALA A 74 -12.92 5.10 -8.24
C ALA A 74 -11.70 4.89 -9.14
N PHE A 75 -10.54 4.68 -8.52
CA PHE A 75 -9.33 4.18 -9.17
C PHE A 75 -9.08 2.77 -8.68
N ILE A 76 -9.03 1.80 -9.60
CA ILE A 76 -8.82 0.38 -9.30
C ILE A 76 -7.71 -0.12 -10.23
N GLY A 77 -6.74 -0.85 -9.71
CA GLY A 77 -5.61 -1.32 -10.50
C GLY A 77 -4.60 -2.17 -9.73
N GLY A 78 -3.40 -2.31 -10.29
CA GLY A 78 -2.30 -3.08 -9.73
C GLY A 78 -1.26 -2.28 -8.93
N ILE A 79 -1.42 -0.96 -8.84
CA ILE A 79 -0.45 -0.06 -8.20
C ILE A 79 -0.89 0.22 -6.76
N ASP A 80 -0.08 -0.20 -5.79
CA ASP A 80 -0.22 0.18 -4.38
C ASP A 80 0.31 1.60 -4.15
N LEU A 81 -0.26 2.31 -3.16
CA LEU A 81 0.31 3.56 -2.64
C LEU A 81 1.39 3.24 -1.60
N CYS A 82 2.52 2.71 -2.07
CA CYS A 82 3.69 2.37 -1.28
C CYS A 82 4.99 2.76 -2.01
N ASP A 83 6.11 2.64 -1.30
CA ASP A 83 7.46 2.82 -1.84
C ASP A 83 7.72 1.92 -3.06
N GLY A 84 8.53 2.43 -3.99
CA GLY A 84 9.02 1.71 -5.17
C GLY A 84 7.95 1.46 -6.23
N ARG A 85 6.87 2.24 -6.27
CA ARG A 85 5.78 2.11 -7.26
C ARG A 85 5.65 3.28 -8.21
N TYR A 86 6.32 4.38 -7.92
CA TYR A 86 6.46 5.47 -8.87
C TYR A 86 7.51 5.11 -9.91
N ASP A 87 7.14 5.17 -11.19
CA ASP A 87 8.06 4.97 -12.32
C ASP A 87 7.52 5.67 -13.57
N THR A 88 8.36 5.76 -14.60
CA THR A 88 7.99 6.24 -15.94
C THR A 88 8.19 5.11 -16.96
N PRO A 89 7.60 5.19 -18.17
CA PRO A 89 7.75 4.12 -19.18
C PRO A 89 9.19 3.81 -19.57
N GLU A 90 10.15 4.70 -19.29
CA GLU A 90 11.57 4.51 -19.54
C GLU A 90 12.24 3.52 -18.58
N HIS A 91 11.64 3.21 -17.42
CA HIS A 91 12.14 2.24 -16.44
C HIS A 91 13.65 2.42 -16.14
N ARG A 92 14.01 3.62 -15.69
CA ARG A 92 15.42 4.03 -15.51
C ARG A 92 16.07 3.25 -14.37
N LEU A 93 17.22 2.63 -14.65
CA LEU A 93 17.97 1.86 -13.64
C LEU A 93 18.95 2.72 -12.82
N PHE A 94 19.66 3.65 -13.47
CA PHE A 94 20.75 4.42 -12.84
C PHE A 94 20.72 5.92 -13.16
N HIS A 95 19.75 6.36 -13.98
CA HIS A 95 19.58 7.76 -14.33
C HIS A 95 18.63 8.44 -13.36
N ASP A 96 18.91 9.70 -13.04
CA ASP A 96 18.03 10.59 -12.26
C ASP A 96 17.73 10.07 -10.84
N LEU A 97 18.64 9.27 -10.26
CA LEU A 97 18.50 8.75 -8.89
C LEU A 97 18.46 9.87 -7.85
N ASP A 98 18.99 11.05 -8.15
CA ASP A 98 18.98 12.27 -7.33
C ASP A 98 17.74 13.16 -7.58
N THR A 99 16.69 12.62 -8.19
CA THR A 99 15.45 13.36 -8.49
C THR A 99 14.27 12.87 -7.64
N VAL A 100 13.12 12.61 -8.27
CA VAL A 100 11.93 12.04 -7.62
C VAL A 100 12.16 10.61 -7.08
N PHE A 101 13.30 10.01 -7.41
CA PHE A 101 13.69 8.66 -6.96
C PHE A 101 14.64 8.66 -5.75
N GLU A 102 15.13 9.80 -5.26
CA GLU A 102 16.19 9.89 -4.23
C GLU A 102 15.83 9.14 -2.95
N ASP A 103 14.59 9.30 -2.49
CA ASP A 103 14.06 8.64 -1.28
C ASP A 103 13.12 7.45 -1.61
N ASP A 104 13.09 7.01 -2.88
CA ASP A 104 12.18 5.94 -3.36
C ASP A 104 12.93 4.82 -4.12
N PHE A 105 14.20 4.59 -3.79
CA PHE A 105 14.98 3.50 -4.36
C PHE A 105 14.49 2.14 -3.84
N HIS A 106 13.97 1.30 -4.73
CA HIS A 106 13.39 0.00 -4.36
C HIS A 106 13.99 -1.16 -5.16
N ASN A 107 14.90 -1.91 -4.52
CA ASN A 107 15.49 -3.12 -5.08
C ASN A 107 15.49 -4.26 -4.05
N PRO A 108 14.42 -5.07 -3.99
CA PRO A 108 14.35 -6.20 -3.07
C PRO A 108 15.13 -7.44 -3.54
N THR A 109 15.74 -7.41 -4.73
CA THR A 109 16.46 -8.56 -5.31
C THR A 109 17.81 -8.80 -4.64
N PHE A 110 18.51 -7.74 -4.25
CA PHE A 110 19.78 -7.84 -3.54
C PHE A 110 19.58 -7.56 -2.06
N SER A 111 20.13 -8.40 -1.19
CA SER A 111 20.18 -8.09 0.23
C SER A 111 21.06 -6.86 0.44
N ALA A 112 20.59 -5.89 1.21
CA ALA A 112 21.38 -4.70 1.58
C ALA A 112 22.68 -5.03 2.36
N ALA A 113 22.88 -6.28 2.77
CA ALA A 113 24.14 -6.78 3.30
C ALA A 113 25.14 -7.01 2.17
N LEU A 114 25.92 -5.97 1.83
CA LEU A 114 27.34 -5.96 1.45
C LEU A 114 27.69 -4.59 0.83
N ALA A 115 27.86 -3.59 1.71
CA ALA A 115 28.69 -2.41 1.48
C ALA A 115 29.26 -1.96 2.83
#